data_AF-A0A8X6V2Y3-F1
#
_entry.id   AF-A0A8X6V2Y3-F1
#
_cell.length_a   1.000
_cell.length_b   1.000
_cell.length_c   1.000
_cell.angle_alpha   90.00
_cell.angle_beta   90.00
_cell.angle_gamma   90.00
#
_symmetry.space_group_name_H-M   'P 1'
#
loop_
_entity.id
_entity.type
_entity.pdbx_description
1 polymer ?
#
loop_
_entity_poly.entity_id
_entity_poly.type
_entity_poly.pdbx_seq_one_letter_code
_entity_poly.pdbx_strand_id
1 'polypeptide(L)'
;MNQGVLYRYSPHAEVEEAQLVVPTHEREKILKLHHDAPTAAHYGTDGTFSRISSKYYWTGMRKFIADYVKSCSECIRYKATNQKPAGLLQTPVPAQ
;
A
#
# COMPACT_ATOMS: atom_id res chain seq x y z
N MET A 1 -11.16 -29.84 7.99
CA MET A 1 -11.70 -28.51 7.68
C MET A 1 -11.14 -28.10 6.33
N ASN A 2 -11.82 -28.52 5.27
CA ASN A 2 -11.48 -28.22 3.88
C ASN A 2 -11.96 -26.79 3.57
N GLN A 3 -11.09 -25.81 3.77
CA GLN A 3 -11.42 -24.41 3.57
C GLN A 3 -11.81 -24.21 2.11
N GLY A 4 -13.07 -23.86 1.85
CA GLY A 4 -13.60 -23.53 0.53
C GLY A 4 -12.93 -22.28 -0.01
N VAL A 5 -11.73 -22.46 -0.56
CA VAL A 5 -10.93 -21.40 -1.16
C VAL A 5 -11.62 -20.93 -2.43
N LEU A 6 -11.85 -19.62 -2.53
CA LEU A 6 -12.42 -18.99 -3.72
C LEU A 6 -11.31 -18.44 -4.60
N TYR A 7 -11.45 -18.65 -5.91
CA TYR A 7 -10.58 -18.09 -6.94
C TYR A 7 -11.36 -17.14 -7.84
N ARG A 8 -10.68 -16.11 -8.33
CA ARG A 8 -11.19 -15.18 -9.34
C ARG A 8 -10.38 -15.35 -10.61
N TYR A 9 -11.08 -15.52 -11.72
CA TYR A 9 -10.50 -15.51 -13.06
C TYR A 9 -10.89 -14.20 -13.74
N SER A 10 -9.91 -13.47 -14.26
CA SER A 10 -10.17 -12.25 -15.01
C SER A 10 -10.18 -12.58 -16.51
N PRO A 11 -11.31 -12.42 -17.22
CA PRO A 11 -11.44 -12.83 -18.64
C PRO A 11 -10.62 -11.97 -19.61
N HIS A 12 -9.93 -10.94 -19.11
CA HIS A 12 -9.14 -9.98 -19.88
C HIS A 12 -7.64 -10.03 -19.57
N ALA A 13 -7.19 -10.96 -18.72
CA ALA A 13 -5.76 -11.16 -18.53
C ALA A 13 -5.23 -12.00 -19.70
N GLU A 14 -4.12 -11.57 -20.31
CA GLU A 14 -3.42 -12.31 -21.38
C GLU A 14 -2.94 -13.69 -20.90
N VAL A 15 -2.87 -13.89 -19.58
CA VAL A 15 -2.53 -15.12 -18.90
C VAL A 15 -3.71 -15.53 -18.03
N GLU A 16 -4.18 -16.79 -18.13
CA GLU A 16 -5.23 -17.37 -17.28
C GLU A 16 -4.75 -17.58 -15.82
N GLU A 17 -4.26 -16.53 -15.17
CA GLU A 17 -3.82 -16.59 -13.78
C GLU A 17 -5.00 -16.42 -12.82
N ALA A 18 -5.25 -17.48 -12.04
CA ALA A 18 -6.24 -17.49 -10.98
C ALA A 18 -5.76 -16.60 -9.82
N GLN A 19 -6.57 -15.61 -9.43
CA GLN A 19 -6.32 -14.80 -8.24
C GLN A 19 -6.99 -15.45 -7.03
N LEU A 20 -6.24 -15.64 -5.95
CA LEU A 20 -6.79 -16.12 -4.68
C LEU A 20 -7.67 -15.03 -4.05
N VAL A 21 -8.93 -15.36 -3.74
CA VAL A 21 -9.81 -14.44 -3.02
C VAL A 21 -9.51 -14.50 -1.53
N VAL A 22 -9.00 -13.39 -0.98
CA VAL A 22 -8.46 -13.36 0.38
C VAL A 22 -9.54 -12.92 1.40
N PRO A 23 -9.84 -13.75 2.42
CA PRO A 23 -10.76 -13.38 3.49
C PRO A 23 -10.15 -12.29 4.39
N THR A 24 -11.01 -11.52 5.05
CA THR A 24 -10.60 -10.28 5.75
C THR A 24 -9.46 -10.48 6.75
N HIS A 25 -9.45 -11.59 7.49
CA HIS A 25 -8.45 -11.86 8.53
C HIS A 25 -7.05 -12.22 7.99
N GLU A 26 -6.92 -12.56 6.71
CA GLU A 26 -5.62 -12.90 6.11
C GLU A 26 -4.97 -11.73 5.36
N ARG A 27 -5.73 -10.67 5.05
CA ARG A 27 -5.27 -9.56 4.20
C ARG A 27 -4.06 -8.84 4.77
N GLU A 28 -4.01 -8.63 6.09
CA GLU A 28 -2.87 -7.97 6.74
C GLU A 28 -1.60 -8.83 6.64
N LYS A 29 -1.74 -10.16 6.77
CA LYS A 29 -0.61 -11.09 6.62
C LYS A 29 -0.02 -11.04 5.21
N ILE A 30 -0.88 -10.97 4.19
CA ILE A 30 -0.45 -10.78 2.79
C ILE A 30 0.29 -9.45 2.64
N LEU A 31 -0.23 -8.37 3.21
CA LEU A 31 0.44 -7.06 3.16
C LEU A 31 1.82 -7.09 3.81
N LYS A 32 1.95 -7.63 5.03
CA LYS A 32 3.23 -7.79 5.72
C LYS A 32 4.25 -8.55 4.86
N LEU A 33 3.83 -9.65 4.24
CA LEU A 33 4.70 -10.46 3.40
C LEU A 33 5.17 -9.73 2.13
N HIS A 34 4.33 -8.85 1.57
CA HIS A 34 4.60 -8.21 0.29
C HIS A 34 5.11 -6.77 0.39
N HIS A 35 4.94 -6.11 1.54
CA HIS A 35 5.36 -4.73 1.77
C HIS A 35 6.57 -4.63 2.71
N ASP A 36 6.54 -5.37 3.84
CA ASP A 36 7.57 -5.31 4.88
C ASP A 36 8.76 -6.24 4.60
N ALA A 37 8.66 -7.11 3.60
CA ALA A 37 9.78 -7.96 3.22
C ALA A 37 10.98 -7.10 2.78
N PRO A 38 12.22 -7.46 3.14
CA PRO A 38 13.41 -6.70 2.73
C PRO A 38 13.56 -6.62 1.21
N THR A 39 13.03 -7.59 0.47
CA THR A 39 13.00 -7.62 -1.00
C THR A 39 11.83 -6.84 -1.63
N ALA A 40 10.94 -6.28 -0.81
CA ALA A 40 9.82 -5.44 -1.24
C ALA A 40 10.18 -3.95 -1.31
N ALA A 41 11.39 -3.55 -0.91
CA ALA A 41 11.87 -2.17 -0.98
C ALA A 41 10.89 -1.11 -0.43
N HIS A 42 9.95 -1.52 0.43
CA HIS A 42 8.83 -0.69 0.89
C HIS A 42 8.14 0.10 -0.22
N TYR A 43 7.80 -0.56 -1.34
CA TYR A 43 7.12 0.08 -2.46
C TYR A 43 5.92 0.93 -1.98
N GLY A 44 5.75 2.10 -2.59
CA GLY A 44 4.55 2.91 -2.41
C GLY A 44 3.27 2.14 -2.75
N THR A 45 2.12 2.74 -2.47
CA THR A 45 0.80 2.11 -2.64
C THR A 45 0.62 1.42 -3.99
N ASP A 46 1.04 2.07 -5.07
CA ASP A 46 0.84 1.55 -6.43
C ASP A 46 1.71 0.33 -6.74
N GLY A 47 2.99 0.36 -6.35
CA GLY A 47 3.89 -0.77 -6.51
C GLY A 47 3.49 -1.97 -5.65
N THR A 48 3.03 -1.71 -4.43
CA THR A 48 2.49 -2.76 -3.56
C THR A 48 1.19 -3.33 -4.15
N PHE A 49 0.30 -2.49 -4.67
CA PHE A 49 -0.93 -2.94 -5.34
C PHE A 49 -0.63 -3.83 -6.54
N SER A 50 0.23 -3.39 -7.47
CA SER A 50 0.59 -4.13 -8.68
C SER A 50 1.12 -5.54 -8.35
N ARG A 51 2.01 -5.64 -7.35
CA ARG A 51 2.60 -6.91 -6.92
C ARG A 51 1.57 -7.87 -6.33
N ILE A 52 0.66 -7.36 -5.49
CA ILE A 52 -0.33 -8.20 -4.81
C ILE A 52 -1.47 -8.57 -5.78
N SER A 53 -1.87 -7.65 -6.65
CA SER A 53 -3.00 -7.87 -7.58
C SER A 53 -2.71 -8.93 -8.64
N SER A 54 -1.46 -9.30 -8.88
CA SER A 54 -1.15 -10.44 -9.77
C SER A 54 -1.64 -11.77 -9.18
N LYS A 55 -1.63 -11.96 -7.86
CA LYS A 55 -1.90 -13.26 -7.22
C LYS A 55 -3.12 -13.28 -6.31
N TYR A 56 -3.53 -12.13 -5.80
CA TYR A 56 -4.58 -12.04 -4.80
C TYR A 56 -5.65 -11.03 -5.19
N TYR A 57 -6.86 -11.26 -4.69
CA TYR A 57 -7.98 -10.37 -4.90
C TYR A 57 -8.84 -10.25 -3.65
N TRP A 58 -9.32 -9.04 -3.37
CA TRP A 58 -10.45 -8.79 -2.49
C TRP A 58 -11.10 -7.45 -2.84
N THR A 59 -12.36 -7.26 -2.43
CA THR A 59 -13.08 -6.01 -2.65
C THR A 59 -12.45 -4.88 -1.83
N GLY A 60 -12.26 -3.71 -2.44
CA GLY A 60 -11.65 -2.55 -1.78
C GLY A 60 -10.14 -2.65 -1.56
N MET A 61 -9.45 -3.60 -2.22
CA MET A 61 -8.02 -3.86 -2.06
C MET A 61 -7.13 -2.63 -2.18
N ARG A 62 -7.38 -1.76 -3.16
CA ARG A 62 -6.57 -0.54 -3.34
C ARG A 62 -6.64 0.41 -2.14
N LYS A 63 -7.83 0.58 -1.54
CA LYS A 63 -8.02 1.40 -0.33
C LYS A 63 -7.31 0.77 0.88
N PHE A 64 -7.47 -0.53 1.07
CA PHE A 64 -6.85 -1.27 2.18
C PHE A 64 -5.32 -1.20 2.13
N ILE A 65 -4.73 -1.37 0.94
CA ILE A 65 -3.28 -1.24 0.73
C ILE A 65 -2.82 0.20 0.96
N ALA A 66 -3.57 1.19 0.48
CA ALA A 66 -3.24 2.60 0.68
C ALA A 66 -3.18 2.98 2.16
N ASP A 67 -4.13 2.49 2.95
CA ASP A 67 -4.18 2.73 4.40
C ASP A 67 -2.98 2.10 5.12
N TYR A 68 -2.68 0.84 4.81
CA TYR A 68 -1.53 0.13 5.36
C TYR A 68 -0.20 0.83 5.06
N VAL A 69 0.06 1.15 3.79
CA VAL A 69 1.31 1.82 3.38
C VAL A 69 1.43 3.22 4.00
N LYS A 70 0.31 3.93 4.18
CA LYS A 70 0.31 5.24 4.88
C LYS A 70 0.67 5.12 6.35
N SER A 71 0.40 3.98 6.99
CA SER A 71 0.74 3.73 8.39
C SER A 71 2.16 3.18 8.60
N CYS A 72 2.87 2.82 7.52
CA CYS A 72 4.23 2.28 7.61
C CYS A 72 5.25 3.35 8.03
N SER A 73 5.90 3.14 9.18
CA SER A 73 6.89 4.07 9.74
C SER A 73 8.10 4.28 8.83
N GLU A 74 8.58 3.21 8.18
CA GLU A 74 9.71 3.27 7.25
C GLU A 74 9.33 4.12 6.03
N CYS A 75 8.19 3.87 5.41
CA CYS A 75 7.70 4.69 4.29
C CYS A 75 7.51 6.16 4.68
N ILE A 76 6.99 6.44 5.88
CA ILE A 76 6.83 7.81 6.38
C ILE A 76 8.21 8.47 6.53
N ARG A 77 9.19 7.77 7.10
CA ARG A 77 10.54 8.28 7.35
C ARG A 77 11.28 8.66 6.07
N TYR A 78 11.14 7.86 5.01
CA TYR A 78 11.82 8.10 3.72
C TYR A 78 11.03 8.98 2.74
N LYS A 79 9.76 9.26 3.02
CA LYS A 79 8.96 10.18 2.20
C LYS A 79 9.49 11.59 2.35
N ALA A 80 10.13 12.10 1.30
CA ALA A 80 10.47 13.51 1.21
C ALA A 80 9.19 14.36 1.35
N THR A 81 9.24 15.31 2.29
CA THR A 81 8.18 16.32 2.39
C THR A 81 8.30 17.26 1.20
N ASN A 82 7.21 17.40 0.43
CA ASN A 82 7.12 18.43 -0.61
C ASN A 82 6.48 19.72 -0.04
N GLN A 83 6.42 19.84 1.29
CA GLN A 83 5.99 21.07 1.95
C GLN A 83 7.01 22.16 1.63
N LYS A 84 6.51 23.31 1.17
CA LYS A 84 7.33 24.51 1.03
C LYS A 84 7.91 24.83 2.42
N PRO A 85 9.18 25.25 2.52
CA PRO A 85 9.72 25.71 3.80
C PRO A 85 8.78 26.77 4.35
N ALA A 86 8.48 26.67 5.65
CA ALA A 86 7.73 27.73 6.34
C ALA A 86 8.49 29.04 6.10
N GLY A 87 7.84 30.01 5.45
CA GLY A 87 8.45 31.30 5.16
C GLY A 87 8.97 31.95 6.44
N LEU A 88 10.02 32.76 6.33
CA LEU A 88 10.58 33.49 7.47
C LEU A 88 9.48 34.39 8.08
N LEU A 89 9.11 34.14 9.33
CA LEU A 89 8.24 35.01 10.10
C LEU A 89 8.97 36.34 10.31
N GLN A 90 8.55 37.38 9.60
CA GLN A 90 9.04 38.74 9.89
C GLN A 90 8.29 39.25 11.12
N THR A 91 9.02 39.42 12.23
CA THR A 91 8.51 40.16 13.39
C THR A 91 8.53 41.65 13.06
N PRO A 92 7.49 42.43 13.42
CA PRO A 92 7.53 43.86 13.24
C PRO A 92 8.64 44.45 14.12
N VAL A 93 9.58 45.14 13.48
CA VAL A 93 10.61 45.92 14.19
C VAL A 93 9.90 47.11 14.84
N PRO A 94 10.01 47.32 16.17
CA PRO A 94 9.36 48.47 16.81
C PRO A 94 9.99 49.77 16.29
N ALA A 95 9.12 50.66 15.79
CA ALA A 95 9.51 52.02 15.44
C ALA A 95 9.88 52.79 16.72
N GLN A 96 11.06 53.41 16.73
CA GLN A 96 11.47 54.40 17.74
C GLN A 96 10.87 55.76 17.43
#